data_AF-A0AAD8MDN7-F1
#
_entry.id   AF-A0AAD8MDN7-F1
#
_cell.length_a   1.000
_cell.length_b   1.000
_cell.length_c   1.000
_cell.angle_alpha   90.00
_cell.angle_beta   90.00
_cell.angle_gamma   90.00
#
_symmetry.space_group_name_H-M   'P 1'
#
loop_
_entity.id
_entity.type
_entity.pdbx_description
1 polymer ?
#
loop_
_entity_poly.entity_id
_entity_poly.type
_entity_poly.pdbx_seq_one_letter_code
_entity_poly.pdbx_strand_id
1 'polypeptide(L)'
;MLVLLIAKTVGDCFNPSIYEIILDLKGLPFLDAHPEPWMRNITVGELVDVKPPVVTLRGIEKVGRIVEVLRNTTHNGFPVVDDREVPIGRVATGERELHGLVLRAHLLLVLKKKWFLQERRRTKEWEVREKFTSVDLAERRVKIEEVAVTKDDMEMYVDLHPLTNTTAYTVVETVSVAKSLGLFREVGLRHMLVLPKFQGSGVSPVVGILTRQDLRAHNILSVFPHLEKAKGIKKGN
;
A
#
# COMPACT_ATOMS: atom_id res chain seq x y z
N MET A 1 -25.36 27.43 -18.97
CA MET A 1 -25.33 26.05 -18.45
C MET A 1 -25.97 25.01 -19.37
N LEU A 2 -27.20 25.22 -19.88
CA LEU A 2 -27.90 24.23 -20.73
C LEU A 2 -27.10 23.79 -21.97
N VAL A 3 -26.48 24.72 -22.70
CA VAL A 3 -25.67 24.43 -23.89
C VAL A 3 -24.51 23.48 -23.57
N LEU A 4 -23.82 23.67 -22.43
CA LEU A 4 -22.69 22.81 -22.03
C LEU A 4 -23.16 21.40 -21.65
N LEU A 5 -24.31 21.27 -20.99
CA LEU A 5 -24.88 19.96 -20.65
C LEU A 5 -25.25 19.18 -21.91
N ILE A 6 -25.93 19.81 -22.86
CA ILE A 6 -26.31 19.17 -24.13
C ILE A 6 -25.06 18.78 -24.92
N ALA A 7 -24.11 19.71 -25.09
CA ALA A 7 -22.87 19.44 -25.81
C ALA A 7 -22.05 18.30 -25.20
N LYS A 8 -21.89 18.27 -23.86
CA LYS A 8 -21.21 17.18 -23.17
C LYS A 8 -21.95 15.85 -23.36
N THR A 9 -23.26 15.84 -23.18
CA THR A 9 -24.06 14.60 -23.30
C THR A 9 -23.95 14.01 -24.70
N VAL A 10 -24.09 14.84 -25.74
CA VAL A 10 -23.93 14.39 -27.13
C VAL A 10 -22.50 13.92 -27.40
N GLY A 11 -21.48 14.63 -26.91
CA GLY A 11 -20.07 14.24 -27.04
C GLY A 11 -19.77 12.88 -26.41
N ASP A 12 -20.20 12.67 -25.17
CA ASP A 12 -20.00 11.43 -24.41
C ASP A 12 -20.70 10.21 -25.05
N CYS A 13 -21.68 10.42 -25.95
CA CYS A 13 -22.28 9.32 -26.73
C CYS A 13 -21.36 8.78 -27.83
N PHE A 14 -20.42 9.58 -28.34
CA PHE A 14 -19.50 9.16 -29.40
C PHE A 14 -18.15 8.76 -28.82
N ASN A 15 -17.52 9.64 -28.05
CA ASN A 15 -16.13 9.50 -27.62
C ASN A 15 -15.94 9.95 -26.16
N PRO A 16 -14.97 9.37 -25.44
CA PRO A 16 -14.47 10.00 -24.21
C PRO A 16 -13.86 11.37 -24.50
N SER A 17 -13.67 12.17 -23.46
CA SER A 17 -13.10 13.50 -23.63
C SER A 17 -11.66 13.42 -24.16
N ILE A 18 -11.20 14.46 -24.88
CA ILE A 18 -9.82 14.50 -25.38
C ILE A 18 -8.78 14.36 -24.26
N TYR A 19 -9.09 14.84 -23.07
CA TYR A 19 -8.22 14.71 -21.90
C TYR A 19 -8.13 13.26 -21.41
N GLU A 20 -9.24 12.54 -21.34
CA GLU A 20 -9.25 11.10 -21.00
C GLU A 20 -8.43 10.31 -22.03
N ILE A 21 -8.63 10.58 -23.33
CA ILE A 21 -7.85 9.94 -24.40
C ILE A 21 -6.35 10.21 -24.21
N ILE A 22 -5.94 11.45 -23.93
CA ILE A 22 -4.53 11.80 -23.70
C ILE A 22 -3.98 11.12 -22.45
N LEU A 23 -4.76 11.05 -21.36
CA LEU A 23 -4.35 10.37 -20.13
C LEU A 23 -4.10 8.88 -20.38
N ASP A 24 -4.99 8.24 -21.13
CA ASP A 24 -4.89 6.83 -21.49
C ASP A 24 -3.71 6.59 -22.45
N LEU A 25 -3.53 7.41 -23.48
CA LEU A 25 -2.39 7.33 -24.41
C LEU A 25 -1.04 7.53 -23.70
N LYS A 26 -1.00 8.37 -22.65
CA LYS A 26 0.20 8.55 -21.82
C LYS A 26 0.40 7.44 -20.78
N GLY A 27 -0.54 6.51 -20.65
CA GLY A 27 -0.50 5.44 -19.64
C GLY A 27 -0.53 5.96 -18.21
N LEU A 28 -1.07 7.16 -17.97
CA LEU A 28 -1.13 7.73 -16.64
C LEU A 28 -2.22 7.03 -15.83
N PRO A 29 -1.93 6.56 -14.59
CA PRO A 29 -2.92 5.87 -13.77
C PRO A 29 -3.89 6.86 -13.15
N PHE A 30 -4.81 7.37 -13.96
CA PHE A 30 -5.93 8.17 -13.50
C PHE A 30 -7.00 7.25 -12.92
N LEU A 31 -7.58 7.69 -11.80
CA LEU A 31 -8.76 7.05 -11.21
C LEU A 31 -9.96 7.94 -11.51
N ASP A 32 -11.11 7.33 -11.82
CA ASP A 32 -12.33 8.09 -12.08
C ASP A 32 -13.00 8.52 -10.78
N ALA A 33 -13.74 9.64 -10.84
CA ALA A 33 -14.43 10.19 -9.67
C ALA A 33 -15.47 9.22 -9.09
N HIS A 34 -16.14 8.46 -9.95
CA HIS A 34 -17.20 7.55 -9.56
C HIS A 34 -16.80 6.11 -9.87
N PRO A 35 -17.02 5.17 -8.93
CA PRO A 35 -16.82 3.76 -9.20
C PRO A 35 -17.81 3.27 -10.27
N GLU A 36 -17.35 2.37 -11.13
CA GLU A 36 -18.25 1.65 -12.03
C GLU A 36 -19.27 0.83 -11.21
N PRO A 37 -20.53 0.67 -11.67
CA PRO A 37 -21.57 -0.01 -10.91
C PRO A 37 -21.21 -1.42 -10.45
N TRP A 38 -20.45 -2.17 -11.27
CA TRP A 38 -20.03 -3.54 -10.97
C TRP A 38 -18.99 -3.63 -9.84
N MET A 39 -18.24 -2.55 -9.57
CA MET A 39 -17.27 -2.50 -8.46
C MET A 39 -17.94 -2.63 -7.08
N ARG A 40 -19.26 -2.48 -7.00
CA ARG A 40 -20.03 -2.70 -5.77
C ARG A 40 -20.18 -4.18 -5.42
N ASN A 41 -20.02 -5.06 -6.41
CA ASN A 41 -20.27 -6.49 -6.28
C ASN A 41 -18.99 -7.31 -6.02
N ILE A 42 -17.82 -6.66 -6.04
CA ILE A 42 -16.53 -7.29 -5.71
C ILE A 42 -16.07 -6.74 -4.36
N THR A 43 -15.52 -7.61 -3.54
CA THR A 43 -14.86 -7.27 -2.29
C THR A 43 -13.38 -6.93 -2.49
N VAL A 44 -12.80 -6.19 -1.55
CA VAL A 44 -11.37 -5.91 -1.55
C VAL A 44 -10.56 -7.19 -1.34
N GLY A 45 -11.06 -8.13 -0.55
CA GLY A 45 -10.44 -9.44 -0.33
C GLY A 45 -10.22 -10.19 -1.64
N GLU A 46 -11.28 -10.35 -2.43
CA GLU A 46 -11.18 -10.99 -3.76
C GLU A 46 -10.15 -10.30 -4.66
N LEU A 47 -10.09 -8.96 -4.63
CA LEU A 47 -9.11 -8.19 -5.40
C LEU A 47 -7.68 -8.33 -4.86
N VAL A 48 -7.50 -8.64 -3.58
CA VAL A 48 -6.19 -8.88 -2.96
C VAL A 48 -5.72 -10.31 -3.20
N ASP A 49 -6.61 -11.29 -3.19
CA ASP A 49 -6.28 -12.71 -3.33
C ASP A 49 -5.61 -13.05 -4.68
N VAL A 50 -5.96 -12.29 -5.72
CA VAL A 50 -5.37 -12.42 -7.07
C VAL A 50 -3.99 -11.78 -7.19
N LYS A 51 -3.50 -11.11 -6.15
CA LYS A 51 -2.21 -10.41 -6.14
C LYS A 51 -1.12 -11.25 -5.46
N PRO A 52 0.16 -10.98 -5.77
CA PRO A 52 1.25 -11.55 -5.00
C PRO A 52 1.12 -11.23 -3.50
N PRO A 53 1.58 -12.13 -2.61
CA PRO A 53 1.48 -11.92 -1.18
C PRO A 53 2.24 -10.66 -0.75
N VAL A 54 1.68 -9.96 0.24
CA VAL A 54 2.26 -8.72 0.75
C VAL A 54 3.60 -8.99 1.47
N VAL A 55 4.62 -8.21 1.12
CA VAL A 55 5.90 -8.24 1.82
C VAL A 55 5.83 -7.34 3.05
N THR A 56 5.87 -7.94 4.24
CA THR A 56 5.87 -7.23 5.52
C THR A 56 7.28 -7.20 6.12
N LEU A 57 7.56 -6.17 6.91
CA LEU A 57 8.76 -6.04 7.73
C LEU A 57 8.38 -6.10 9.21
N ARG A 58 9.32 -6.50 10.06
CA ARG A 58 9.16 -6.43 11.53
C ARG A 58 9.50 -5.03 12.05
N GLY A 59 8.96 -4.63 13.21
CA GLY A 59 9.33 -3.35 13.81
C GLY A 59 10.81 -3.25 14.16
N ILE A 60 11.44 -4.36 14.58
CA ILE A 60 12.89 -4.48 14.65
C ILE A 60 13.32 -5.55 13.65
N GLU A 61 13.97 -5.14 12.56
CA GLU A 61 14.28 -5.99 11.41
C GLU A 61 15.79 -6.07 11.18
N LYS A 62 16.26 -7.22 10.67
CA LYS A 62 17.66 -7.36 10.26
C LYS A 62 17.96 -6.50 9.03
N VAL A 63 19.13 -5.85 9.02
CA VAL A 63 19.59 -5.05 7.86
C VAL A 63 19.64 -5.92 6.61
N GLY A 64 20.14 -7.15 6.70
CA GLY A 64 20.19 -8.09 5.59
C GLY A 64 18.82 -8.34 4.95
N ARG A 65 17.76 -8.47 5.78
CA ARG A 65 16.38 -8.66 5.31
C ARG A 65 15.85 -7.41 4.62
N ILE A 66 16.13 -6.21 5.16
CA ILE A 66 15.74 -4.94 4.52
C ILE A 66 16.39 -4.82 3.14
N VAL A 67 17.70 -5.10 3.04
CA VAL A 67 18.43 -5.04 1.77
C VAL A 67 17.88 -6.05 0.76
N GLU A 68 17.59 -7.28 1.19
CA GLU A 68 16.96 -8.30 0.35
C GLU A 68 15.60 -7.83 -0.20
N VAL A 69 14.71 -7.34 0.68
CA VAL A 69 13.38 -6.84 0.28
C VAL A 69 13.50 -5.67 -0.70
N LEU A 70 14.41 -4.74 -0.44
CA LEU A 70 14.60 -3.59 -1.31
C LEU A 70 15.20 -3.95 -2.67
N ARG A 71 16.04 -5.00 -2.76
CA ARG A 71 16.61 -5.48 -4.03
C ARG A 71 15.62 -6.30 -4.84
N ASN A 72 14.81 -7.12 -4.16
CA ASN A 72 13.89 -8.05 -4.82
C ASN A 72 12.54 -7.43 -5.15
N THR A 73 12.22 -6.26 -4.60
CA THR A 73 10.92 -5.60 -4.82
C THR A 73 11.09 -4.16 -5.29
N THR A 74 10.12 -3.70 -6.09
CA THR A 74 9.99 -2.31 -6.55
C THR A 74 8.94 -1.52 -5.77
N HIS A 75 8.38 -2.11 -4.72
CA HIS A 75 7.34 -1.49 -3.90
C HIS A 75 7.86 -0.28 -3.12
N ASN A 76 6.98 0.71 -2.93
CA ASN A 76 7.31 1.98 -2.27
C ASN A 76 6.82 2.08 -0.82
N GLY A 77 6.10 1.08 -0.32
CA GLY A 77 5.60 1.01 1.04
C GLY A 77 5.50 -0.44 1.52
N PHE A 78 5.83 -0.66 2.78
CA PHE A 78 5.87 -1.97 3.42
C PHE A 78 5.13 -1.90 4.76
N PRO A 79 4.18 -2.80 5.05
CA PRO A 79 3.54 -2.85 6.36
C PRO A 79 4.53 -3.35 7.40
N VAL A 80 4.55 -2.68 8.55
CA VAL A 80 5.36 -3.07 9.71
C VAL A 80 4.47 -3.83 10.67
N VAL A 81 4.87 -5.06 10.98
CA VAL A 81 4.11 -6.00 11.79
C VAL A 81 4.96 -6.44 12.97
N ASP A 82 4.41 -6.29 14.17
CA ASP A 82 5.07 -6.71 15.41
C ASP A 82 4.44 -7.97 15.97
N ASP A 83 5.26 -8.78 16.63
CA ASP A 83 4.76 -9.85 17.49
C ASP A 83 4.18 -9.18 18.74
N ARG A 84 2.92 -9.48 19.10
CA ARG A 84 2.30 -8.90 20.28
C ARG A 84 3.09 -9.29 21.53
N GLU A 85 3.49 -8.28 22.30
CA GLU A 85 4.04 -8.49 23.63
C GLU A 85 2.93 -9.02 24.54
N VAL A 86 3.09 -10.26 24.98
CA VAL A 86 2.08 -10.92 25.81
C VAL A 86 2.22 -10.40 27.25
N PRO A 87 1.14 -9.94 27.90
CA PRO A 87 1.18 -9.60 29.32
C PRO A 87 1.67 -10.80 30.15
N ILE A 88 2.50 -10.52 31.16
CA ILE A 88 3.08 -11.53 32.06
C ILE A 88 1.95 -12.46 32.57
N GLY A 89 2.07 -13.76 32.29
CA GLY A 89 1.12 -14.79 32.73
C GLY A 89 0.19 -15.38 31.67
N ARG A 90 0.28 -14.98 30.39
CA ARG A 90 -0.38 -15.67 29.28
C ARG A 90 0.61 -16.34 28.35
N VAL A 91 0.20 -17.45 27.72
CA VAL A 91 1.01 -18.15 26.70
C VAL A 91 1.11 -17.24 25.47
N ALA A 92 2.31 -17.16 24.88
CA ALA A 92 2.53 -16.40 23.65
C ALA A 92 1.71 -17.00 22.51
N THR A 93 0.55 -16.42 22.21
CA THR A 93 -0.35 -16.91 21.16
C THR A 93 0.17 -16.66 19.74
N GLY A 94 1.36 -16.11 19.56
CA GLY A 94 1.92 -15.80 18.24
C GLY A 94 1.07 -14.80 17.45
N GLU A 95 0.25 -14.01 18.13
CA GLU A 95 -0.57 -12.97 17.53
C GLU A 95 0.34 -11.84 17.05
N ARG A 96 0.09 -11.41 15.83
CA ARG A 96 0.83 -10.31 15.19
C ARG A 96 -0.07 -9.09 15.08
N GLU A 97 0.51 -7.92 15.30
CA GLU A 97 -0.18 -6.64 15.25
C GLU A 97 0.41 -5.75 14.16
N LEU A 98 -0.46 -5.10 13.41
CA LEU A 98 -0.05 -4.08 12.45
C LEU A 98 0.35 -2.82 13.20
N HIS A 99 1.63 -2.44 13.12
CA HIS A 99 2.11 -1.18 13.67
C HIS A 99 1.86 -0.01 12.72
N GLY A 100 2.03 -0.22 11.40
CA GLY A 100 1.77 0.81 10.40
C GLY A 100 2.42 0.54 9.05
N LEU A 101 2.74 1.61 8.30
CA LEU A 101 3.38 1.54 6.98
C LEU A 101 4.70 2.32 6.95
N VAL A 102 5.79 1.66 6.58
CA VAL A 102 7.10 2.30 6.33
C VAL A 102 7.32 2.48 4.83
N LEU A 103 7.91 3.62 4.43
CA LEU A 103 8.19 3.90 3.03
C LEU A 103 9.57 3.41 2.62
N ARG A 104 9.70 3.00 1.35
CA ARG A 104 10.98 2.61 0.74
C ARG A 104 12.06 3.69 0.90
N ALA A 105 11.69 4.95 0.73
CA ALA A 105 12.60 6.09 0.88
C ALA A 105 13.18 6.18 2.30
N HIS A 106 12.37 5.91 3.34
CA HIS A 106 12.84 5.92 4.72
C HIS A 106 13.84 4.78 4.98
N LEU A 107 13.58 3.58 4.43
CA LEU A 107 14.50 2.45 4.54
C LEU A 107 15.85 2.76 3.86
N LEU A 108 15.82 3.34 2.67
CA LEU A 108 17.05 3.72 1.95
C LEU A 108 17.83 4.80 2.70
N LEU A 109 17.13 5.75 3.33
CA LEU A 109 17.75 6.78 4.15
C LEU A 109 18.46 6.17 5.39
N VAL A 110 17.82 5.21 6.07
CA VAL A 110 18.42 4.49 7.21
C VAL A 110 19.72 3.80 6.79
N LEU A 111 19.68 3.09 5.66
CA LEU A 111 20.85 2.37 5.17
C LEU A 111 21.97 3.35 4.75
N LYS A 112 21.62 4.46 4.09
CA LYS A 112 22.59 5.51 3.70
C LYS A 112 23.27 6.14 4.92
N LYS A 113 22.53 6.35 6.00
CA LYS A 113 23.05 6.90 7.26
C LYS A 113 23.72 5.86 8.16
N LYS A 114 23.70 4.57 7.77
CA LYS A 114 24.19 3.42 8.56
C LYS A 114 23.67 3.42 10.00
N TRP A 115 22.39 3.72 10.17
CA TRP A 115 21.78 3.75 11.49
C TRP A 115 21.35 2.36 11.93
N PHE A 116 22.33 1.60 12.43
CA PHE A 116 22.18 0.20 12.80
C PHE A 116 22.40 -0.01 14.30
N LEU A 117 21.76 -1.05 14.83
CA LEU A 117 21.83 -1.49 16.21
C LEU A 117 22.48 -2.87 16.26
N GLN A 118 23.45 -3.07 17.14
CA GLN A 118 24.06 -4.39 17.34
C GLN A 118 23.09 -5.37 18.01
N GLU A 119 22.25 -4.87 18.91
CA GLU A 119 21.27 -5.65 19.65
C GLU A 119 19.85 -5.36 19.18
N ARG A 120 18.98 -6.37 19.30
CA ARG A 120 17.54 -6.24 19.02
C ARG A 120 16.89 -5.42 20.15
N ARG A 121 16.85 -4.09 19.99
CA ARG A 121 16.21 -3.16 20.94
C ARG A 121 15.37 -2.11 20.24
N ARG A 122 14.41 -1.51 20.99
CA ARG A 122 13.74 -0.28 20.57
C ARG A 122 14.64 0.94 20.81
N THR A 123 14.59 1.86 19.87
CA THR A 123 15.28 3.14 19.87
C THR A 123 14.51 4.16 20.70
N LYS A 124 15.22 4.98 21.47
CA LYS A 124 14.61 6.09 22.22
C LYS A 124 14.35 7.28 21.31
N GLU A 125 13.28 8.04 21.56
CA GLU A 125 12.87 9.17 20.70
C GLU A 125 13.96 10.24 20.47
N TRP A 126 14.85 10.46 21.43
CA TRP A 126 15.94 11.43 21.29
C TRP A 126 17.00 10.97 20.26
N GLU A 127 17.30 9.67 20.18
CA GLU A 127 18.25 9.10 19.21
C GLU A 127 17.72 9.30 17.77
N VAL A 128 16.40 9.23 17.60
CA VAL A 128 15.71 9.42 16.31
C VAL A 128 15.81 10.87 15.85
N ARG A 129 15.48 11.82 16.74
CA ARG A 129 15.47 13.26 16.42
C ARG A 129 16.84 13.81 16.08
N GLU A 130 17.90 13.25 16.67
CA GLU A 130 19.28 13.64 16.35
C GLU A 130 19.69 13.15 14.95
N LYS A 131 19.21 11.97 14.55
CA LYS A 131 19.63 11.31 13.30
C LYS A 131 18.75 11.64 12.09
N PHE A 132 17.46 11.96 12.28
CA PHE A 132 16.52 12.20 11.19
C PHE A 132 15.87 13.57 11.30
N THR A 133 16.16 14.43 10.32
CA THR A 133 15.47 15.70 10.15
C THR A 133 14.26 15.51 9.23
N SER A 134 13.21 16.32 9.40
CA SER A 134 12.05 16.33 8.48
C SER A 134 12.44 16.52 7.01
N VAL A 135 13.51 17.28 6.75
CA VAL A 135 14.07 17.48 5.40
C VAL A 135 14.62 16.18 4.83
N ASP A 136 15.33 15.39 5.64
CA ASP A 136 15.90 14.11 5.21
C ASP A 136 14.78 13.12 4.88
N LEU A 137 13.73 13.07 5.69
CA LEU A 137 12.57 12.18 5.47
C LEU A 137 11.75 12.58 4.23
N ALA A 138 11.81 13.86 3.83
CA ALA A 138 11.19 14.34 2.60
C ALA A 138 12.01 14.02 1.34
N GLU A 139 13.30 13.68 1.49
CA GLU A 139 14.20 13.42 0.37
C GLU A 139 13.87 12.07 -0.31
N ARG A 140 13.65 12.09 -1.62
CA ARG A 140 13.25 10.90 -2.41
C ARG A 140 14.30 10.43 -3.43
N ARG A 141 15.56 10.86 -3.29
CA ARG A 141 16.58 10.71 -4.33
C ARG A 141 17.51 9.52 -4.17
N VAL A 142 17.49 8.84 -3.02
CA VAL A 142 18.42 7.75 -2.75
C VAL A 142 18.03 6.52 -3.55
N LYS A 143 18.96 5.99 -4.35
CA LYS A 143 18.81 4.69 -5.02
C LYS A 143 19.50 3.60 -4.19
N ILE A 144 19.06 2.35 -4.37
CA ILE A 144 19.68 1.24 -3.65
C ILE A 144 21.12 0.97 -4.11
N GLU A 145 21.45 1.28 -5.37
CA GLU A 145 22.81 1.09 -5.90
C GLU A 145 23.85 1.99 -5.19
N GLU A 146 23.43 3.12 -4.64
CA GLU A 146 24.30 4.09 -3.95
C GLU A 146 24.59 3.69 -2.50
N VAL A 147 23.93 2.64 -1.99
CA VAL A 147 24.00 2.24 -0.59
C VAL A 147 25.01 1.10 -0.43
N ALA A 148 26.18 1.41 0.13
CA ALA A 148 27.21 0.44 0.47
C ALA A 148 26.97 -0.17 1.87
N VAL A 149 26.53 -1.42 1.91
CA VAL A 149 26.30 -2.21 3.14
C VAL A 149 27.35 -3.32 3.21
N THR A 150 28.08 -3.41 4.31
CA THR A 150 29.09 -4.47 4.54
C THR A 150 28.44 -5.77 5.03
N LYS A 151 29.18 -6.88 5.04
CA LYS A 151 28.65 -8.16 5.57
C LYS A 151 28.32 -8.06 7.06
N ASP A 152 29.14 -7.33 7.83
CA ASP A 152 28.90 -7.13 9.26
C ASP A 152 27.66 -6.26 9.49
N ASP A 153 27.45 -5.24 8.65
CA ASP A 153 26.23 -4.42 8.69
C ASP A 153 24.96 -5.26 8.47
N MET A 154 25.01 -6.32 7.64
CA MET A 154 23.84 -7.16 7.35
C MET A 154 23.31 -7.95 8.57
N GLU A 155 24.18 -8.26 9.52
CA GLU A 155 23.79 -8.97 10.76
C GLU A 155 23.27 -8.03 11.86
N MET A 156 23.37 -6.72 11.66
CA MET A 156 22.82 -5.72 12.57
C MET A 156 21.30 -5.57 12.40
N TYR A 157 20.69 -4.82 13.31
CA TYR A 157 19.25 -4.55 13.38
C TYR A 157 18.94 -3.08 13.10
N VAL A 158 17.72 -2.84 12.62
CA VAL A 158 17.15 -1.51 12.47
C VAL A 158 15.82 -1.47 13.21
N ASP A 159 15.62 -0.44 14.01
CA ASP A 159 14.32 -0.12 14.56
C ASP A 159 13.51 0.76 13.57
N LEU A 160 12.43 0.20 13.03
CA LEU A 160 11.53 0.85 12.07
C LEU A 160 10.37 1.59 12.74
N HIS A 161 10.07 1.36 14.01
CA HIS A 161 8.92 1.99 14.69
C HIS A 161 8.93 3.53 14.54
N PRO A 162 10.06 4.24 14.73
CA PRO A 162 10.06 5.70 14.65
C PRO A 162 9.86 6.26 13.24
N LEU A 163 10.04 5.43 12.20
CA LEU A 163 9.95 5.82 10.78
C LEU A 163 8.65 5.38 10.12
N THR A 164 7.82 4.65 10.88
CA THR A 164 6.59 4.05 10.42
C THR A 164 5.42 5.01 10.59
N ASN A 165 4.59 5.14 9.56
CA ASN A 165 3.32 5.82 9.69
C ASN A 165 2.31 4.90 10.41
N THR A 166 2.05 5.18 11.68
CA THR A 166 1.11 4.42 12.53
C THR A 166 -0.36 4.70 12.21
N THR A 167 -0.65 5.80 11.50
CA THR A 167 -2.02 6.19 11.11
C THR A 167 -2.32 5.88 9.64
N ALA A 168 -1.68 4.83 9.10
CA ALA A 168 -1.95 4.37 7.75
C ALA A 168 -3.43 3.95 7.60
N TYR A 169 -4.08 4.39 6.52
CA TYR A 169 -5.48 4.07 6.26
C TYR A 169 -5.66 2.58 5.97
N THR A 170 -6.63 1.97 6.67
CA THR A 170 -6.94 0.55 6.57
C THR A 170 -8.40 0.34 6.16
N VAL A 171 -8.66 -0.78 5.48
CA VAL A 171 -10.00 -1.29 5.18
C VAL A 171 -10.05 -2.77 5.50
N VAL A 172 -11.22 -3.30 5.83
CA VAL A 172 -11.42 -4.75 6.01
C VAL A 172 -11.64 -5.40 4.64
N GLU A 173 -11.15 -6.61 4.45
CA GLU A 173 -11.26 -7.36 3.19
C GLU A 173 -12.71 -7.52 2.67
N THR A 174 -13.70 -7.48 3.55
CA THR A 174 -15.13 -7.59 3.21
C THR A 174 -15.73 -6.33 2.58
N VAL A 175 -15.02 -5.19 2.61
CA VAL A 175 -15.48 -3.93 2.02
C VAL A 175 -15.53 -4.06 0.50
N SER A 176 -16.52 -3.44 -0.15
CA SER A 176 -16.58 -3.45 -1.62
C SER A 176 -15.51 -2.55 -2.24
N VAL A 177 -15.03 -2.94 -3.43
CA VAL A 177 -14.05 -2.15 -4.19
C VAL A 177 -14.55 -0.73 -4.44
N ALA A 178 -15.84 -0.56 -4.72
CA ALA A 178 -16.46 0.76 -4.91
C ALA A 178 -16.30 1.70 -3.70
N LYS A 179 -16.50 1.19 -2.47
CA LYS A 179 -16.33 1.99 -1.25
C LYS A 179 -14.86 2.35 -1.02
N SER A 180 -13.98 1.38 -1.23
CA SER A 180 -12.53 1.57 -1.10
C SER A 180 -11.99 2.58 -2.12
N LEU A 181 -12.50 2.57 -3.36
CA LEU A 181 -12.16 3.57 -4.38
C LEU A 181 -12.55 4.99 -3.93
N GLY A 182 -13.77 5.16 -3.43
CA GLY A 182 -14.23 6.45 -2.90
C GLY A 182 -13.30 6.98 -1.83
N LEU A 183 -13.04 6.18 -0.79
CA LEU A 183 -12.13 6.54 0.30
C LEU A 183 -10.70 6.83 -0.19
N PHE A 184 -10.18 6.00 -1.10
CA PHE A 184 -8.83 6.15 -1.65
C PHE A 184 -8.67 7.49 -2.37
N ARG A 185 -9.70 7.94 -3.10
CA ARG A 185 -9.70 9.20 -3.83
C ARG A 185 -9.92 10.41 -2.94
N GLU A 186 -10.92 10.36 -2.06
CA GLU A 186 -11.29 11.49 -1.20
C GLU A 186 -10.14 11.90 -0.29
N VAL A 187 -9.38 10.93 0.22
CA VAL A 187 -8.23 11.18 1.10
C VAL A 187 -6.89 11.27 0.33
N GLY A 188 -6.90 11.01 -0.98
CA GLY A 188 -5.69 11.13 -1.82
C GLY A 188 -4.60 10.11 -1.49
N LEU A 189 -4.99 8.87 -1.20
CA LEU A 189 -4.07 7.83 -0.73
C LEU A 189 -3.10 7.35 -1.82
N ARG A 190 -2.00 6.75 -1.36
CA ARG A 190 -1.02 6.02 -2.20
C ARG A 190 -1.04 4.52 -1.96
N HIS A 191 -1.16 4.15 -0.68
CA HIS A 191 -1.27 2.79 -0.20
C HIS A 191 -2.44 2.75 0.78
N MET A 192 -3.31 1.76 0.65
CA MET A 192 -4.40 1.47 1.58
C MET A 192 -4.21 0.03 2.04
N LEU A 193 -4.08 -0.19 3.34
CA LEU A 193 -3.84 -1.52 3.90
C LEU A 193 -5.16 -2.28 4.01
N VAL A 194 -5.11 -3.58 3.72
CA VAL A 194 -6.27 -4.47 3.81
C VAL A 194 -6.06 -5.41 4.99
N LEU A 195 -7.02 -5.38 5.91
CA LEU A 195 -7.02 -6.22 7.11
C LEU A 195 -7.95 -7.42 6.89
N PRO A 196 -7.63 -8.59 7.47
CA PRO A 196 -8.52 -9.74 7.43
C PRO A 196 -9.80 -9.44 8.22
N LYS A 197 -10.90 -10.14 7.88
CA LYS A 197 -12.15 -10.11 8.64
C LYS A 197 -11.98 -10.64 10.06
N PHE A 198 -11.16 -11.68 10.20
CA PHE A 198 -10.89 -12.33 11.47
C PHE A 198 -9.41 -12.17 11.83
N GLN A 199 -9.17 -11.68 13.04
CA GLN A 199 -7.83 -11.60 13.62
C GLN A 199 -7.68 -12.75 14.63
N GLY A 200 -6.54 -13.42 14.60
CA GLY A 200 -6.27 -14.55 15.49
C GLY A 200 -4.85 -15.08 15.36
N SER A 201 -4.52 -16.04 16.21
CA SER A 201 -3.23 -16.74 16.19
C SER A 201 -2.95 -17.34 14.80
N GLY A 202 -1.80 -17.03 14.21
CA GLY A 202 -1.36 -17.55 12.91
C GLY A 202 -1.88 -16.81 11.68
N VAL A 203 -2.82 -15.87 11.82
CA VAL A 203 -3.31 -15.04 10.71
C VAL A 203 -2.48 -13.77 10.61
N SER A 204 -2.02 -13.43 9.39
CA SER A 204 -1.34 -12.15 9.16
C SER A 204 -2.29 -10.99 9.46
N PRO A 205 -1.87 -9.95 10.21
CA PRO A 205 -2.72 -8.80 10.49
C PRO A 205 -3.00 -7.96 9.24
N VAL A 206 -2.25 -8.17 8.16
CA VAL A 206 -2.46 -7.54 6.85
C VAL A 206 -2.54 -8.64 5.79
N VAL A 207 -3.62 -8.64 5.01
CA VAL A 207 -3.81 -9.56 3.88
C VAL A 207 -3.32 -8.96 2.57
N GLY A 208 -3.34 -7.63 2.43
CA GLY A 208 -2.87 -6.98 1.22
C GLY A 208 -2.74 -5.47 1.31
N ILE A 209 -2.35 -4.88 0.18
CA ILE A 209 -2.25 -3.43 -0.01
C ILE A 209 -2.94 -3.08 -1.32
N LEU A 210 -3.84 -2.10 -1.29
CA LEU A 210 -4.38 -1.47 -2.48
C LEU A 210 -3.58 -0.22 -2.83
N THR A 211 -3.30 -0.08 -4.11
CA THR A 211 -2.68 1.08 -4.73
C THR A 211 -3.60 1.65 -5.80
N ARG A 212 -3.20 2.79 -6.36
CA ARG A 212 -3.94 3.44 -7.44
C ARG A 212 -4.15 2.52 -8.65
N GLN A 213 -3.16 1.70 -8.99
CA GLN A 213 -3.25 0.81 -10.14
C GLN A 213 -4.30 -0.28 -9.92
N ASP A 214 -4.41 -0.80 -8.70
CA ASP A 214 -5.32 -1.89 -8.37
C ASP A 214 -6.79 -1.47 -8.47
N LEU A 215 -7.07 -0.17 -8.29
CA LEU A 215 -8.42 0.38 -8.28
C LEU A 215 -8.90 0.89 -9.64
N ARG A 216 -8.08 0.77 -10.70
CA ARG A 216 -8.50 1.18 -12.06
C ARG A 216 -9.42 0.13 -12.67
N ALA A 217 -10.52 0.59 -13.28
CA ALA A 217 -11.55 -0.27 -13.87
C ALA A 217 -10.98 -1.32 -14.84
N HIS A 218 -10.19 -0.89 -15.84
CA HIS A 218 -9.57 -1.79 -16.81
C HIS A 218 -8.64 -2.84 -16.17
N ASN A 219 -7.87 -2.48 -15.12
CA ASN A 219 -7.00 -3.42 -14.41
C ASN A 219 -7.83 -4.47 -13.67
N ILE A 220 -8.90 -4.06 -12.98
CA ILE A 220 -9.79 -5.01 -12.30
C ILE A 220 -10.48 -5.94 -13.31
N LEU A 221 -10.96 -5.40 -14.44
CA LEU A 221 -11.58 -6.19 -15.50
C LEU A 221 -10.61 -7.18 -16.17
N SER A 222 -9.32 -6.82 -16.28
CA SER A 222 -8.30 -7.73 -16.80
C SER A 222 -8.15 -9.00 -15.95
N VAL A 223 -8.40 -8.89 -14.65
CA VAL A 223 -8.35 -10.01 -13.69
C VAL A 223 -9.71 -10.69 -13.57
N PHE A 224 -10.80 -9.93 -13.69
CA PHE A 224 -12.18 -10.40 -13.55
C PHE A 224 -13.02 -10.12 -14.82
N PRO A 225 -12.72 -10.78 -15.95
CA PRO A 225 -13.36 -10.48 -17.24
C PRO A 225 -14.86 -10.81 -17.27
N HIS A 226 -15.33 -11.67 -16.37
CA HIS A 226 -16.74 -12.05 -16.27
C HIS A 226 -17.64 -10.87 -15.86
N LEU A 227 -17.09 -9.82 -15.24
CA LEU A 227 -17.84 -8.64 -14.77
C LEU A 227 -18.25 -7.71 -15.90
N GLU A 228 -17.54 -7.72 -17.03
CA GLU A 228 -17.86 -6.90 -18.20
C GLU A 228 -19.20 -7.30 -18.83
N LYS A 229 -19.50 -8.61 -18.84
CA LYS A 229 -20.72 -9.18 -19.43
C LYS A 229 -22.00 -8.75 -18.71
N ALA A 230 -21.93 -8.38 -17.44
CA ALA A 230 -23.09 -7.89 -16.67
C ALA A 230 -23.63 -6.54 -17.19
N LYS A 231 -22.83 -5.78 -17.96
CA LYS A 231 -23.23 -4.49 -18.56
C LYS A 231 -24.13 -4.68 -19.80
N GLY A 232 -24.02 -5.82 -20.49
CA GLY A 232 -24.78 -6.12 -21.71
C GLY A 232 -26.22 -6.59 -21.46
N ILE A 233 -26.49 -7.24 -20.32
CA ILE A 233 -27.81 -7.85 -20.05
C ILE A 233 -28.87 -6.81 -19.63
N LYS A 234 -28.46 -5.64 -19.11
CA LYS A 234 -29.41 -4.60 -18.66
C LYS A 234 -29.85 -3.59 -19.73
N LYS A 235 -29.35 -3.67 -20.96
CA LYS A 235 -29.77 -2.80 -22.08
C LYS A 235 -30.84 -3.42 -22.98
N GLY A 236 -31.34 -4.63 -22.66
CA GLY A 236 -32.45 -5.26 -23.35
C GLY A 236 -33.53 -5.66 -22.34
N ASN A 237 -34.42 -4.71 -22.02
CA ASN A 237 -35.81 -4.90 -21.60
C ASN A 237 -36.49 -3.54 -21.54
#